data_AF-A0A821B611-F1
#
_entry.id   AF-A0A821B611-F1
#
_cell.length_a   1.000
_cell.length_b   1.000
_cell.length_c   1.000
_cell.angle_alpha   90.00
_cell.angle_beta   90.00
_cell.angle_gamma   90.00
#
_symmetry.space_group_name_H-M   'P 1'
#
loop_
_entity.id
_entity.type
_entity.pdbx_description
1 polymer ?
#
loop_
_entity_poly.entity_id
_entity_poly.type
_entity_poly.pdbx_seq_one_letter_code
_entity_poly.pdbx_strand_id
1 'polypeptide(L)'
;DDLFAIKFASDIRKDEHSYHDLFNVELIRLQLDTCPWRLTKINENYELCTSYPKYCVVPSIITDEEISEAAEFRSYKRFPTIVWRHANGAIIARASQPEVSWLLRRSKEDEKMIQAIINACNGETNSNRLLILHLGTRDAAIENYAKYYPDCDVKFMNLPDIHATRRSARMLSAVNAAQDKNYYSQLASTQWLQYLLALIKAASCVVANVNKHNRSVLVHCSNG
;
A
#
# COMPACT_ATOMS: atom_id res chain seq x y z
N ASP A 1 27.05 14.93 16.41
CA ASP A 1 27.25 15.43 15.04
C ASP A 1 25.94 15.45 14.27
N ASP A 2 25.52 16.64 13.84
CA ASP A 2 24.34 16.79 12.97
C ASP A 2 24.57 16.14 11.59
N LEU A 3 23.50 15.61 11.00
CA LEU A 3 23.51 15.10 9.63
C LEU A 3 23.95 16.20 8.66
N PHE A 4 24.73 15.83 7.63
CA PHE A 4 25.22 16.76 6.61
C PHE A 4 24.10 17.59 5.97
N ALA A 5 22.91 17.02 5.80
CA ALA A 5 21.73 17.71 5.26
C ALA A 5 21.32 18.95 6.07
N ILE A 6 21.48 18.93 7.40
CA ILE A 6 21.16 20.08 8.28
C ILE A 6 22.18 21.21 8.05
N LYS A 7 23.42 20.85 7.69
CA LYS A 7 24.52 21.80 7.48
C LYS A 7 24.50 22.44 6.09
N PHE A 8 23.84 21.83 5.10
CA PHE A 8 23.93 22.22 3.69
C PHE A 8 22.68 22.93 3.15
N ALA A 9 21.62 23.10 3.95
CA ALA A 9 20.32 23.60 3.46
C ALA A 9 20.27 25.11 3.09
N SER A 10 21.39 25.79 2.88
CA SER A 10 21.45 27.26 2.81
C SER A 10 21.25 27.94 1.45
N ASP A 11 21.24 27.23 0.30
CA ASP A 11 21.30 27.92 -1.01
C ASP A 11 20.22 27.57 -2.04
N ILE A 12 19.18 26.81 -1.66
CA ILE A 12 18.08 26.51 -2.59
C ILE A 12 16.95 27.53 -2.39
N ARG A 13 16.69 28.37 -3.40
CA ARG A 13 15.47 29.19 -3.45
C ARG A 13 14.27 28.26 -3.32
N LYS A 14 13.50 28.42 -2.25
CA LYS A 14 12.23 27.73 -2.09
C LYS A 14 11.29 28.27 -3.15
N ASP A 15 11.10 27.53 -4.25
CA ASP A 15 9.92 27.75 -5.09
C ASP A 15 8.71 27.33 -4.23
N GLU A 16 7.98 28.32 -3.75
CA GLU A 16 6.79 28.17 -2.89
C GLU A 16 5.56 27.73 -3.68
N HIS A 17 5.69 26.78 -4.60
CA HIS A 17 4.53 25.94 -4.88
C HIS A 17 4.34 25.11 -3.62
N SER A 18 3.44 25.56 -2.74
CA SER A 18 3.15 24.88 -1.49
C SER A 18 2.84 23.43 -1.83
N TYR A 19 3.46 22.48 -1.13
CA TYR A 19 3.17 21.04 -1.30
C TYR A 19 1.66 20.75 -1.25
N HIS A 20 0.88 21.60 -0.58
CA HIS A 20 -0.57 21.56 -0.57
C HIS A 20 -1.21 21.79 -1.94
N ASP A 21 -0.70 22.73 -2.75
CA ASP A 21 -1.25 23.05 -4.06
C ASP A 21 -1.03 21.88 -5.03
N LEU A 22 0.17 21.28 -5.01
CA LEU A 22 0.48 20.08 -5.80
C LEU A 22 -0.40 18.89 -5.39
N PHE A 23 -0.65 18.73 -4.09
CA PHE A 23 -1.51 17.66 -3.59
C PHE A 23 -2.97 17.82 -4.06
N ASN A 24 -3.53 19.03 -3.95
CA ASN A 24 -4.90 19.30 -4.42
C ASN A 24 -5.05 19.12 -5.94
N VAL A 25 -4.06 19.59 -6.71
CA VAL A 25 -4.02 19.38 -8.17
C VAL A 25 -4.02 17.88 -8.49
N GLU A 26 -3.29 17.06 -7.74
CA GLU A 26 -3.26 15.62 -7.97
C GLU A 26 -4.59 14.93 -7.62
N LEU A 27 -5.28 15.38 -6.56
CA LEU A 27 -6.61 14.86 -6.21
C LEU A 27 -7.62 15.13 -7.33
N ILE A 28 -7.62 16.35 -7.88
CA ILE A 28 -8.49 16.74 -9.01
C ILE A 28 -8.12 15.92 -10.26
N ARG A 29 -6.82 15.79 -10.56
CA ARG A 29 -6.34 15.01 -11.70
C ARG A 29 -6.76 13.55 -11.64
N LEU A 30 -6.82 12.98 -10.43
CA LEU A 30 -7.26 11.61 -10.16
C LEU A 30 -8.78 11.48 -9.93
N GLN A 31 -9.53 12.59 -9.90
CA GLN A 31 -10.96 12.64 -9.59
C GLN A 31 -11.27 11.99 -8.22
N LEU A 32 -10.48 12.37 -7.22
CA LEU A 32 -10.60 11.95 -5.81
C LEU A 32 -11.07 13.08 -4.89
N ASP A 33 -11.37 14.26 -5.44
CA ASP A 33 -11.81 15.47 -4.76
C ASP A 33 -13.34 15.57 -4.60
N THR A 34 -14.10 14.67 -5.23
CA THR A 34 -15.56 14.63 -5.18
C THR A 34 -16.11 13.27 -4.76
N CYS A 35 -17.41 13.24 -4.43
CA CYS A 35 -18.17 12.01 -4.18
C CYS A 35 -17.91 10.95 -5.27
N PRO A 36 -17.69 9.67 -4.94
CA PRO A 36 -17.86 9.04 -3.61
C PRO A 36 -16.65 9.14 -2.68
N TRP A 37 -15.65 9.97 -2.99
CA TRP A 37 -14.44 10.14 -2.20
C TRP A 37 -14.51 11.42 -1.36
N ARG A 38 -13.73 11.44 -0.26
CA ARG A 38 -13.44 12.64 0.50
C ARG A 38 -11.99 12.63 0.99
N LEU A 39 -11.48 13.83 1.23
CA LEU A 39 -10.25 14.04 1.98
C LEU A 39 -10.57 14.06 3.48
N THR A 40 -9.91 13.22 4.27
CA THR A 40 -9.98 13.31 5.74
C THR A 40 -8.82 14.13 6.30
N LYS A 41 -9.09 14.89 7.37
CA LYS A 41 -8.11 15.65 8.15
C LYS A 41 -7.79 15.03 9.50
N ILE A 42 -8.31 13.83 9.79
CA ILE A 42 -8.08 13.15 11.07
C ILE A 42 -6.58 12.98 11.41
N ASN A 43 -5.72 12.92 10.40
CA ASN A 43 -4.28 12.76 10.58
C ASN A 43 -3.48 14.07 10.36
N GLU A 44 -4.11 15.25 10.38
CA GLU A 44 -3.45 16.54 10.08
C GLU A 44 -2.26 16.83 11.01
N ASN A 45 -2.36 16.38 12.27
CA ASN A 45 -1.32 16.49 13.30
C ASN A 45 -0.50 15.20 13.49
N TYR A 46 -0.67 14.19 12.61
CA TYR A 46 0.01 12.89 12.69
C TYR A 46 -0.29 12.06 13.95
N GLU A 47 -1.41 12.33 14.63
CA GLU A 47 -1.76 11.68 15.90
C GLU A 47 -2.36 10.28 15.71
N LEU A 48 -3.20 10.09 14.69
CA LEU A 48 -3.80 8.78 14.41
C LEU A 48 -2.76 7.80 13.86
N CYS A 49 -2.01 8.21 12.84
CA CYS A 49 -0.95 7.40 12.23
C CYS A 49 0.26 8.30 11.92
N THR A 50 1.27 8.21 12.77
CA THR A 50 2.51 9.02 12.69
C THR A 50 3.31 8.84 11.41
N SER A 51 2.99 7.80 10.63
CA SER A 51 3.72 7.38 9.44
C SER A 51 2.91 7.50 8.14
N TYR A 52 1.68 8.02 8.24
CA TYR A 52 0.84 8.42 7.13
C TYR A 52 0.97 9.94 6.87
N PRO A 53 0.59 10.41 5.67
CA PRO A 53 0.53 11.84 5.39
C PRO A 53 -0.56 12.54 6.23
N LYS A 54 -0.53 13.89 6.22
CA LYS A 54 -1.54 14.72 6.90
C LYS A 54 -2.96 14.45 6.45
N TYR A 55 -3.12 14.21 5.15
CA TYR A 55 -4.42 13.99 4.52
C TYR A 55 -4.44 12.67 3.79
N CYS A 56 -5.55 11.96 3.94
CA CYS A 56 -5.79 10.65 3.33
C CYS A 56 -7.12 10.69 2.58
N VAL A 57 -7.22 9.91 1.50
CA VAL A 57 -8.46 9.77 0.71
C VAL A 57 -9.19 8.52 1.16
N VAL A 58 -10.48 8.68 1.45
CA VAL A 58 -11.39 7.64 1.96
C VAL A 58 -12.77 7.79 1.33
N PRO A 59 -13.66 6.77 1.39
CA PRO A 59 -15.05 6.94 0.97
C PRO A 59 -15.76 8.03 1.78
N SER A 60 -16.57 8.85 1.12
CA SER A 60 -17.25 10.00 1.73
C SER A 60 -18.23 9.61 2.85
N ILE A 61 -18.77 8.39 2.79
CA ILE A 61 -19.71 7.84 3.77
C ILE A 61 -19.07 7.38 5.08
N ILE A 62 -17.75 7.18 5.12
CA ILE A 62 -17.03 6.75 6.32
C ILE A 62 -16.69 8.00 7.13
N THR A 63 -17.02 8.04 8.43
CA THR A 63 -16.71 9.18 9.31
C THR A 63 -15.27 9.12 9.85
N ASP A 64 -14.78 10.22 10.43
CA ASP A 64 -13.44 10.24 11.02
C ASP A 64 -13.36 9.33 12.27
N GLU A 65 -14.44 9.22 13.05
CA GLU A 65 -14.55 8.29 14.17
C GLU A 65 -14.41 6.82 13.71
N GLU A 66 -15.10 6.46 12.63
CA GLU A 66 -15.01 5.11 12.04
C GLU A 66 -13.62 4.80 11.49
N ILE A 67 -12.91 5.81 10.96
CA ILE A 67 -11.50 5.66 10.54
C ILE A 67 -10.63 5.39 11.77
N SER A 68 -10.84 6.11 12.87
CA SER A 68 -10.08 5.89 14.11
C SER A 68 -10.26 4.46 14.62
N GLU A 69 -11.49 3.95 14.64
CA GLU A 69 -11.81 2.60 15.10
C GLU A 69 -11.24 1.52 14.16
N ALA A 70 -11.35 1.71 12.84
CA ALA A 70 -10.74 0.81 11.86
C ALA A 70 -9.20 0.79 11.95
N ALA A 71 -8.59 1.95 12.24
CA ALA A 71 -7.15 2.08 12.36
C ALA A 71 -6.58 1.27 13.54
N GLU A 72 -7.30 1.15 14.66
CA GLU A 72 -6.87 0.30 15.80
C GLU A 72 -6.74 -1.18 15.43
N PHE A 73 -7.39 -1.61 14.36
CA PHE A 73 -7.31 -2.97 13.85
C PHE A 73 -6.21 -3.17 12.80
N ARG A 74 -5.49 -2.11 12.42
CA ARG A 74 -4.45 -2.13 11.39
C ARG A 74 -3.08 -1.94 12.02
N SER A 75 -2.11 -2.71 11.58
CA SER A 75 -0.75 -2.59 12.10
C SER A 75 -0.21 -1.16 11.93
N TYR A 76 0.34 -0.57 12.98
CA TYR A 76 0.78 0.84 13.00
C TYR A 76 -0.30 1.87 12.63
N LYS A 77 -1.59 1.50 12.79
CA LYS A 77 -2.74 2.35 12.47
C LYS A 77 -2.81 2.82 11.02
N ARG A 78 -2.17 2.08 10.11
CA ARG A 78 -2.14 2.38 8.67
C ARG A 78 -3.42 1.87 8.01
N PHE A 79 -4.51 2.59 8.23
CA PHE A 79 -5.84 2.28 7.71
C PHE A 79 -5.90 2.30 6.16
N PRO A 80 -6.87 1.61 5.53
CA PRO A 80 -7.09 1.68 4.09
C PRO A 80 -7.26 3.11 3.56
N THR A 81 -6.43 3.50 2.58
CA THR A 81 -6.58 4.81 1.92
C THR A 81 -6.31 4.70 0.43
N ILE A 82 -7.00 5.51 -0.37
CA ILE A 82 -6.86 5.53 -1.83
C ILE A 82 -5.64 6.35 -2.19
N VAL A 83 -4.79 5.80 -3.05
CA VAL A 83 -3.56 6.47 -3.50
C VAL A 83 -3.55 6.74 -4.99
N TRP A 84 -4.44 6.11 -5.74
CA TRP A 84 -4.54 6.29 -7.19
C TRP A 84 -5.92 5.84 -7.70
N ARG A 85 -6.41 6.51 -8.75
CA ARG A 85 -7.64 6.14 -9.46
C ARG A 85 -7.42 6.20 -10.98
N HIS A 86 -7.87 5.17 -11.67
CA HIS A 86 -7.86 5.08 -13.12
C HIS A 86 -9.00 5.90 -13.71
N ALA A 87 -8.85 6.34 -14.96
CA ALA A 87 -9.96 6.92 -15.74
C ALA A 87 -11.14 5.94 -15.98
N ASN A 88 -11.00 4.65 -15.63
CA ASN A 88 -12.06 3.64 -15.74
C ASN A 88 -12.74 3.39 -14.38
N GLY A 89 -12.47 4.22 -13.38
CA GLY A 89 -13.03 4.11 -12.03
C GLY A 89 -12.29 3.16 -11.09
N ALA A 90 -11.47 2.22 -11.59
CA ALA A 90 -10.73 1.29 -10.73
C ALA A 90 -9.66 2.03 -9.90
N ILE A 91 -9.52 1.65 -8.62
CA ILE A 91 -8.59 2.30 -7.69
C ILE A 91 -7.43 1.41 -7.27
N ILE A 92 -6.37 2.06 -6.77
CA ILE A 92 -5.34 1.43 -5.94
C ILE A 92 -5.47 2.02 -4.54
N ALA A 93 -5.74 1.16 -3.57
CA ALA A 93 -5.69 1.47 -2.15
C ALA A 93 -4.45 0.86 -1.51
N ARG A 94 -4.00 1.43 -0.39
CA ARG A 94 -2.96 0.87 0.46
C ARG A 94 -3.42 0.79 1.92
N ALA A 95 -2.86 -0.16 2.66
CA ALA A 95 -3.03 -0.30 4.10
C ALA A 95 -1.87 -1.13 4.67
N SER A 96 -1.79 -1.27 5.99
CA SER A 96 -1.08 -2.39 6.63
C SER A 96 -1.98 -3.62 6.76
N GLN A 97 -1.40 -4.74 7.24
CA GLN A 97 -2.19 -5.93 7.52
C GLN A 97 -3.17 -5.69 8.68
N PRO A 98 -4.33 -6.36 8.67
CA PRO A 98 -5.22 -6.38 9.82
C PRO A 98 -4.60 -7.22 10.95
N GLU A 99 -4.81 -6.83 12.20
CA GLU A 99 -4.28 -7.48 13.42
C GLU A 99 -5.12 -8.73 13.80
N VAL A 100 -5.24 -9.66 12.85
CA VAL A 100 -6.05 -10.88 12.92
C VAL A 100 -5.40 -11.99 13.75
N SER A 101 -4.07 -11.95 13.83
CA SER A 101 -3.24 -12.98 14.48
C SER A 101 -3.33 -12.95 16.00
N TRP A 102 -3.95 -11.90 16.56
CA TRP A 102 -4.19 -11.76 17.99
C TRP A 102 -5.68 -12.05 18.28
N LEU A 103 -5.97 -13.14 18.99
CA LEU A 103 -7.31 -13.54 19.47
C LEU A 103 -8.41 -13.74 18.39
N LEU A 104 -8.08 -13.91 17.10
CA LEU A 104 -9.08 -13.94 16.01
C LEU A 104 -10.00 -12.69 16.03
N ARG A 105 -9.44 -11.54 16.41
CA ARG A 105 -10.18 -10.27 16.48
C ARG A 105 -10.78 -9.91 15.12
N ARG A 106 -11.94 -9.26 15.18
CA ARG A 106 -12.62 -8.63 14.05
C ARG A 106 -12.82 -7.16 14.35
N SER A 107 -12.90 -6.35 13.31
CA SER A 107 -13.35 -4.96 13.40
C SER A 107 -14.49 -4.75 12.41
N LYS A 108 -15.66 -4.36 12.93
CA LYS A 108 -16.81 -4.06 12.08
C LYS A 108 -16.55 -2.80 11.25
N GLU A 109 -15.75 -1.90 11.79
CA GLU A 109 -15.39 -0.62 11.17
C GLU A 109 -14.41 -0.83 10.03
N ASP A 110 -13.43 -1.72 10.18
CA ASP A 110 -12.55 -2.11 9.08
C ASP A 110 -13.33 -2.88 7.99
N GLU A 111 -14.20 -3.82 8.38
CA GLU A 111 -15.10 -4.53 7.45
C GLU A 111 -15.99 -3.52 6.68
N LYS A 112 -16.59 -2.55 7.38
CA LYS A 112 -17.38 -1.45 6.79
C LYS A 112 -16.54 -0.57 5.87
N MET A 113 -15.31 -0.23 6.28
CA MET A 113 -14.40 0.60 5.49
C MET A 113 -14.04 -0.07 4.16
N ILE A 114 -13.71 -1.36 4.17
CA ILE A 114 -13.45 -2.14 2.96
C ILE A 114 -14.69 -2.22 2.08
N GLN A 115 -15.87 -2.48 2.66
CA GLN A 115 -17.11 -2.51 1.89
C GLN A 115 -17.46 -1.15 1.27
N ALA A 116 -17.21 -0.05 1.98
CA ALA A 116 -17.44 1.29 1.46
C ALA A 116 -16.50 1.63 0.30
N ILE A 117 -15.25 1.16 0.32
CA ILE A 117 -14.33 1.28 -0.83
C ILE A 117 -14.88 0.53 -2.04
N ILE A 118 -15.41 -0.68 -1.85
CA ILE A 118 -16.02 -1.48 -2.92
C ILE A 118 -17.23 -0.74 -3.49
N ASN A 119 -18.14 -0.31 -2.62
CA ASN A 119 -19.36 0.39 -3.01
C ASN A 119 -19.07 1.72 -3.73
N ALA A 120 -18.02 2.43 -3.35
CA ALA A 120 -17.57 3.64 -4.02
C ALA A 120 -17.03 3.39 -5.45
N CYS A 121 -16.66 2.15 -5.78
CA CYS A 121 -16.25 1.76 -7.14
C CYS A 121 -17.41 1.18 -7.98
N ASN A 122 -18.52 0.79 -7.33
CA ASN A 122 -19.63 0.12 -8.00
C ASN A 122 -20.27 1.03 -9.06
N GLY A 123 -20.56 0.46 -10.23
CA GLY A 123 -21.16 1.18 -11.37
C GLY A 123 -20.12 1.82 -12.30
N GLU A 124 -18.86 1.88 -11.91
CA GLU A 124 -17.75 2.29 -12.77
C GLU A 124 -16.83 1.13 -13.16
N THR A 125 -16.73 0.11 -12.31
CA THR A 125 -15.88 -1.06 -12.52
C THR A 125 -16.65 -2.27 -13.08
N ASN A 126 -15.97 -3.08 -13.91
CA ASN A 126 -16.48 -4.36 -14.42
C ASN A 126 -16.59 -5.46 -13.33
N SER A 127 -16.09 -5.18 -12.12
CA SER A 127 -16.12 -6.09 -10.98
C SER A 127 -16.61 -5.37 -9.73
N ASN A 128 -17.55 -6.00 -9.03
CA ASN A 128 -17.99 -5.59 -7.70
C ASN A 128 -17.11 -6.20 -6.60
N ARG A 129 -15.91 -6.74 -6.94
CA ARG A 129 -15.01 -7.39 -6.01
C ARG A 129 -13.66 -6.68 -5.94
N LEU A 130 -13.19 -6.38 -4.74
CA LEU A 130 -11.84 -5.85 -4.49
C LEU A 130 -10.81 -6.99 -4.53
N LEU A 131 -9.65 -6.77 -5.15
CA LEU A 131 -8.51 -7.67 -4.98
C LEU A 131 -7.63 -7.17 -3.84
N ILE A 132 -7.50 -7.93 -2.77
CA ILE A 132 -6.53 -7.69 -1.70
C ILE A 132 -5.23 -8.42 -2.08
N LEU A 133 -4.19 -7.65 -2.36
CA LEU A 133 -2.87 -8.15 -2.72
C LEU A 133 -1.94 -8.07 -1.50
N HIS A 134 -1.76 -9.21 -0.82
CA HIS A 134 -0.79 -9.33 0.26
C HIS A 134 0.61 -9.59 -0.32
N LEU A 135 1.55 -8.67 -0.08
CA LEU A 135 2.88 -8.74 -0.67
C LEU A 135 3.78 -9.79 -0.03
N GLY A 136 3.58 -10.08 1.27
CA GLY A 136 4.39 -11.05 2.01
C GLY A 136 4.10 -12.50 1.67
N THR A 137 4.70 -13.40 2.46
CA THR A 137 4.43 -14.83 2.40
C THR A 137 3.00 -15.16 2.82
N ARG A 138 2.49 -16.28 2.34
CA ARG A 138 1.17 -16.81 2.72
C ARG A 138 1.01 -16.86 4.24
N ASP A 139 -0.11 -16.33 4.72
CA ASP A 139 -0.49 -16.28 6.14
C ASP A 139 -1.89 -16.86 6.32
N ALA A 140 -2.00 -17.94 7.08
CA ALA A 140 -3.26 -18.65 7.31
C ALA A 140 -4.28 -17.83 8.11
N ALA A 141 -3.83 -16.93 8.99
CA ALA A 141 -4.73 -16.05 9.73
C ALA A 141 -5.36 -15.03 8.79
N ILE A 142 -4.58 -14.46 7.86
CA ILE A 142 -5.08 -13.55 6.82
C ILE A 142 -6.06 -14.29 5.90
N GLU A 143 -5.74 -15.50 5.45
CA GLU A 143 -6.66 -16.30 4.62
C GLU A 143 -7.98 -16.62 5.33
N ASN A 144 -7.92 -17.04 6.59
CA ASN A 144 -9.12 -17.32 7.37
C ASN A 144 -9.93 -16.04 7.62
N TYR A 145 -9.28 -14.90 7.76
CA TYR A 145 -9.96 -13.63 7.98
C TYR A 145 -10.61 -13.08 6.71
N ALA A 146 -10.10 -13.43 5.52
CA ALA A 146 -10.66 -13.04 4.22
C ALA A 146 -12.15 -13.34 4.09
N LYS A 147 -12.66 -14.37 4.78
CA LYS A 147 -14.09 -14.73 4.79
C LYS A 147 -15.02 -13.64 5.34
N TYR A 148 -14.49 -12.69 6.13
CA TYR A 148 -15.24 -11.57 6.66
C TYR A 148 -15.29 -10.37 5.69
N TYR A 149 -14.59 -10.46 4.56
CA TYR A 149 -14.70 -9.53 3.44
C TYR A 149 -15.31 -10.25 2.23
N PRO A 150 -16.64 -10.45 2.19
CA PRO A 150 -17.28 -11.34 1.22
C PRO A 150 -17.04 -10.93 -0.23
N ASP A 151 -16.89 -9.63 -0.48
CA ASP A 151 -16.62 -9.03 -1.80
C ASP A 151 -15.13 -8.84 -2.09
N CYS A 152 -14.25 -9.54 -1.37
CA CYS A 152 -12.81 -9.51 -1.60
C CYS A 152 -12.27 -10.87 -2.07
N ASP A 153 -11.31 -10.84 -2.98
CA ASP A 153 -10.40 -11.97 -3.20
C ASP A 153 -9.03 -11.62 -2.63
N VAL A 154 -8.37 -12.58 -1.99
CA VAL A 154 -7.02 -12.39 -1.43
C VAL A 154 -6.00 -13.13 -2.29
N LYS A 155 -4.88 -12.47 -2.60
CA LYS A 155 -3.76 -13.07 -3.32
C LYS A 155 -2.43 -12.72 -2.66
N PHE A 156 -1.59 -13.73 -2.45
CA PHE A 156 -0.25 -13.59 -1.88
C PHE A 156 0.82 -13.51 -2.98
N MET A 157 1.78 -12.60 -2.83
CA MET A 157 2.87 -12.43 -3.79
C MET A 157 4.20 -13.05 -3.34
N ASN A 158 4.31 -13.47 -2.07
CA ASN A 158 5.49 -14.13 -1.50
C ASN A 158 6.80 -13.34 -1.71
N LEU A 159 6.74 -12.02 -1.57
CA LEU A 159 7.95 -11.19 -1.58
C LEU A 159 8.79 -11.45 -0.33
N PRO A 160 10.13 -11.41 -0.46
CA PRO A 160 11.02 -11.55 0.68
C PRO A 160 10.87 -10.37 1.65
N ASP A 161 11.13 -10.63 2.93
CA ASP A 161 11.21 -9.58 3.93
C ASP A 161 12.52 -8.74 3.78
N ILE A 162 12.66 -7.75 4.65
CA ILE A 162 13.84 -6.88 4.67
C ILE A 162 15.13 -7.62 5.04
N HIS A 163 15.05 -8.70 5.81
CA HIS A 163 16.23 -9.47 6.24
C HIS A 163 16.78 -10.33 5.10
N ALA A 164 15.90 -11.01 4.37
CA ALA A 164 16.21 -11.76 3.15
C ALA A 164 16.75 -10.83 2.06
N THR A 165 16.09 -9.69 1.83
CA THR A 165 16.53 -8.70 0.84
C THR A 165 17.93 -8.14 1.16
N ARG A 166 18.18 -7.78 2.43
CA ARG A 166 19.50 -7.28 2.87
C ARG A 166 20.60 -8.34 2.71
N ARG A 167 20.30 -9.61 3.01
CA ARG A 167 21.24 -10.72 2.82
C ARG A 167 21.57 -10.92 1.34
N SER A 168 20.55 -10.92 0.49
CA SER A 168 20.69 -11.00 -0.97
C SER A 168 21.58 -9.90 -1.53
N ALA A 169 21.37 -8.64 -1.13
CA ALA A 169 22.19 -7.51 -1.56
C ALA A 169 23.67 -7.63 -1.15
N ARG A 170 23.95 -8.13 0.06
CA ARG A 170 25.32 -8.39 0.53
C ARG A 170 26.00 -9.48 -0.30
N MET A 171 25.29 -10.56 -0.59
CA MET A 171 25.80 -11.63 -1.45
C MET A 171 26.09 -11.11 -2.86
N LEU A 172 25.18 -10.32 -3.44
CA LEU A 172 25.39 -9.70 -4.76
C LEU A 172 26.65 -8.82 -4.78
N SER A 173 26.86 -8.01 -3.75
CA SER A 173 28.05 -7.15 -3.66
C SER A 173 29.33 -7.98 -3.60
N ALA A 174 29.34 -9.09 -2.86
CA ALA A 174 30.48 -10.00 -2.79
C ALA A 174 30.77 -10.68 -4.14
N VAL A 175 29.73 -11.17 -4.83
CA VAL A 175 29.85 -11.80 -6.15
C VAL A 175 30.41 -10.82 -7.19
N ASN A 176 29.91 -9.58 -7.19
CA ASN A 176 30.37 -8.54 -8.12
C ASN A 176 31.82 -8.11 -7.86
N ALA A 177 32.28 -8.15 -6.60
CA ALA A 177 33.66 -7.83 -6.24
C ALA A 177 34.64 -8.94 -6.62
N ALA A 178 34.23 -10.21 -6.50
CA ALA A 178 35.11 -11.36 -6.75
C ALA A 178 35.36 -11.65 -8.24
N GLN A 179 34.35 -11.46 -9.11
CA GLN A 179 34.42 -11.72 -10.56
C GLN A 179 34.98 -13.12 -10.94
N ASP A 180 34.57 -14.15 -10.20
CA ASP A 180 35.04 -15.52 -10.40
C ASP A 180 34.52 -16.18 -11.70
N LYS A 181 35.19 -17.26 -12.14
CA LYS A 181 34.73 -18.11 -13.26
C LYS A 181 33.32 -18.71 -13.06
N ASN A 182 32.88 -18.82 -11.80
CA ASN A 182 31.56 -19.33 -11.43
C ASN A 182 30.50 -18.22 -11.24
N TYR A 183 30.75 -17.01 -11.74
CA TYR A 183 29.93 -15.82 -11.53
C TYR A 183 28.43 -16.06 -11.67
N TYR A 184 27.95 -16.68 -12.76
CA TYR A 184 26.52 -16.88 -12.98
C TYR A 184 25.85 -17.80 -11.94
N SER A 185 26.55 -18.84 -11.49
CA SER A 185 26.05 -19.73 -10.43
C SER A 185 25.97 -19.01 -9.09
N GLN A 186 27.01 -18.23 -8.75
CA GLN A 186 27.03 -17.42 -7.55
C GLN A 186 25.97 -16.30 -7.59
N LEU A 187 25.77 -15.65 -8.74
CA LEU A 187 24.73 -14.65 -8.95
C LEU A 187 23.34 -15.26 -8.72
N ALA A 188 23.08 -16.44 -9.29
CA ALA A 188 21.81 -17.14 -9.10
C ALA A 188 21.54 -17.50 -7.63
N SER A 189 22.58 -17.86 -6.87
CA SER A 189 22.44 -18.21 -5.44
C SER A 189 22.10 -17.00 -4.55
N THR A 190 22.38 -15.77 -5.01
CA THR A 190 21.99 -14.54 -4.29
C THR A 190 20.49 -14.32 -4.22
N GLN A 191 19.69 -14.94 -5.11
CA GLN A 191 18.25 -14.68 -5.29
C GLN A 191 17.88 -13.25 -5.72
N TRP A 192 18.85 -12.36 -5.99
CA TRP A 192 18.58 -10.95 -6.23
C TRP A 192 17.66 -10.73 -7.44
N LEU A 193 17.98 -11.38 -8.56
CA LEU A 193 17.17 -11.28 -9.78
C LEU A 193 15.79 -11.93 -9.62
N GLN A 194 15.71 -13.01 -8.84
CA GLN A 194 14.44 -13.65 -8.49
C GLN A 194 13.55 -12.72 -7.66
N TYR A 195 14.12 -11.98 -6.71
CA TYR A 195 13.39 -11.00 -5.90
C TYR A 195 12.92 -9.81 -6.73
N LEU A 196 13.76 -9.29 -7.64
CA LEU A 196 13.36 -8.26 -8.60
C LEU A 196 12.22 -8.74 -9.51
N LEU A 197 12.32 -9.95 -10.05
CA LEU A 197 11.26 -10.55 -10.87
C LEU A 197 9.96 -10.69 -10.09
N ALA A 198 10.01 -11.12 -8.83
CA ALA A 198 8.83 -11.23 -7.97
C ALA A 198 8.17 -9.87 -7.72
N LEU A 199 8.96 -8.81 -7.46
CA LEU A 199 8.46 -7.45 -7.30
C LEU A 199 7.78 -6.93 -8.58
N ILE A 200 8.41 -7.13 -9.74
CA ILE A 200 7.83 -6.74 -11.03
C ILE A 200 6.54 -7.51 -11.32
N LYS A 201 6.48 -8.80 -10.98
CA LYS A 201 5.26 -9.60 -11.09
C LYS A 201 4.13 -9.09 -10.19
N ALA A 202 4.44 -8.64 -8.96
CA ALA A 202 3.47 -8.03 -8.07
C ALA A 202 2.90 -6.72 -8.65
N ALA A 203 3.78 -5.81 -9.09
CA ALA A 203 3.37 -4.57 -9.72
C ALA A 203 2.54 -4.82 -10.99
N SER A 204 2.99 -5.75 -11.83
CA SER A 204 2.27 -6.16 -13.06
C SER A 204 0.89 -6.75 -12.75
N CYS A 205 0.74 -7.47 -11.62
CA CYS A 205 -0.55 -7.98 -11.17
C CYS A 205 -1.50 -6.84 -10.79
N VAL A 206 -1.04 -5.81 -10.09
CA VAL A 206 -1.84 -4.61 -9.77
C VAL A 206 -2.27 -3.92 -11.07
N VAL A 207 -1.33 -3.62 -11.96
CA VAL A 207 -1.59 -2.92 -13.23
C VAL A 207 -2.57 -3.71 -14.10
N ALA A 208 -2.41 -5.03 -14.22
CA ALA A 208 -3.32 -5.86 -15.00
C ALA A 208 -4.76 -5.81 -14.46
N ASN A 209 -4.94 -5.85 -13.14
CA ASN A 209 -6.26 -5.78 -12.53
C ASN A 209 -6.93 -4.42 -12.76
N VAL A 210 -6.19 -3.34 -12.54
CA VAL A 210 -6.73 -1.98 -12.65
C VAL A 210 -6.98 -1.59 -14.10
N ASN A 211 -6.02 -1.82 -15.00
CA ASN A 211 -6.10 -1.37 -16.40
C ASN A 211 -6.91 -2.33 -17.29
N LYS A 212 -6.66 -3.65 -17.21
CA LYS A 212 -7.27 -4.63 -18.14
C LYS A 212 -8.56 -5.24 -17.60
N HIS A 213 -8.57 -5.59 -16.31
CA HIS A 213 -9.75 -6.21 -15.69
C HIS A 213 -10.72 -5.19 -15.11
N ASN A 214 -10.34 -3.91 -15.07
CA ASN A 214 -11.12 -2.84 -14.48
C ASN A 214 -11.62 -3.24 -13.07
N ARG A 215 -10.66 -3.68 -12.25
CA ARG A 215 -10.87 -4.19 -10.90
C ARG A 215 -9.97 -3.43 -9.93
N SER A 216 -10.58 -2.87 -8.89
CA SER A 216 -9.87 -2.16 -7.82
C SER A 216 -8.99 -3.11 -7.00
N VAL A 217 -7.87 -2.59 -6.50
CA VAL A 217 -6.88 -3.38 -5.75
C VAL A 217 -6.51 -2.66 -4.45
N LEU A 218 -6.49 -3.39 -3.33
CA LEU A 218 -5.87 -2.96 -2.09
C LEU A 218 -4.55 -3.70 -1.91
N VAL A 219 -3.45 -2.96 -1.83
CA VAL A 219 -2.11 -3.51 -1.63
C VAL A 219 -1.69 -3.34 -0.18
N HIS A 220 -1.22 -4.42 0.45
CA HIS A 220 -0.60 -4.32 1.77
C HIS A 220 0.53 -5.34 1.95
N CYS A 221 1.43 -5.06 2.88
CA CYS A 221 2.32 -6.05 3.47
C CYS A 221 2.01 -6.16 4.97
N SER A 222 2.98 -6.57 5.81
CA SER A 222 2.81 -6.54 7.26
C SER A 222 2.63 -5.12 7.80
N ASN A 223 3.56 -4.22 7.48
CA ASN A 223 3.60 -2.87 8.04
C ASN A 223 3.07 -1.80 7.07
N GLY A 224 2.44 -2.21 5.97
CA GLY A 224 1.89 -1.34 4.92
C GLY A 224 2.90 -0.76 3.97
#